data_AF-A0A139SM39-F1
#
_entry.id   AF-A0A139SM39-F1
#
_cell.length_a   1.000
_cell.length_b   1.000
_cell.length_c   1.000
_cell.angle_alpha   90.00
_cell.angle_beta   90.00
_cell.angle_gamma   90.00
#
_symmetry.space_group_name_H-M   'P 1'
#
loop_
_entity.id
_entity.type
_entity.pdbx_description
1 polymer ?
#
loop_
_entity_poly.entity_id
_entity_poly.type
_entity_poly.pdbx_seq_one_letter_code
_entity_poly.pdbx_strand_id
1 'polypeptide(L)'
;MNVEIVGTERLTWDREVGGIWMDQENDSVLGLQGKTLTVGAGGINVSYSDKRLYLGNGQITSNESAIVIHAGTYGTGNFTEEGQPVNLSFSLSAVIKDHKDHKVGLILTGKHPAGERGQERGIVALEGDRSNTYTGDTVVDGVYNALYLSKKSEATAIAGNLYVKNGAAVNLLRSNQIADSSSVFLTSGAGLMFSSIQGERIEKIRALIVEKGVSKFDFGHLEESINDKRTLILDDLSINNGALLRIMRWQEGRDHLLVRKDSKHLADALKKITIDGWAKNQIYLKDYDKDYWSIEAAPEPTTYGALLGAMGLGVFVLRRRLASRGKR
;
A
#
# COMPACT_ATOMS: atom_id res chain seq x y z
N MET A 1 26.79 -2.10 20.65
CA MET A 1 27.48 -0.95 20.02
C MET A 1 26.62 -0.45 18.87
N ASN A 2 26.22 0.82 18.87
CA ASN A 2 25.51 1.42 17.74
C ASN A 2 26.51 1.80 16.65
N VAL A 3 26.05 1.81 15.39
CA VAL A 3 26.88 2.18 14.24
C VAL A 3 26.19 3.33 13.51
N GLU A 4 26.94 4.41 13.32
CA GLU A 4 26.58 5.48 12.42
C GLU A 4 27.19 5.16 11.06
N ILE A 5 26.37 5.19 10.00
CA ILE A 5 26.82 4.99 8.64
C ILE A 5 27.05 6.36 8.02
N VAL A 6 28.28 6.61 7.58
CA VAL A 6 28.67 7.86 6.94
C VAL A 6 29.22 7.57 5.54
N GLY A 7 28.56 8.07 4.51
CA GLY A 7 28.94 7.80 3.12
C GLY A 7 28.50 6.41 2.65
N THR A 8 29.28 5.86 1.73
CA THR A 8 29.08 4.49 1.25
C THR A 8 29.94 3.51 2.04
N GLU A 9 29.30 2.67 2.84
CA GLU A 9 29.94 1.59 3.57
C GLU A 9 29.62 0.22 2.96
N ARG A 10 30.56 -0.72 3.12
CA ARG A 10 30.39 -2.11 2.71
C ARG A 10 30.73 -3.04 3.84
N LEU A 11 29.80 -3.96 4.11
CA LEU A 11 30.03 -4.99 5.10
C LEU A 11 30.92 -6.10 4.53
N THR A 12 32.01 -6.42 5.22
CA THR A 12 33.01 -7.42 4.79
C THR A 12 32.86 -8.76 5.51
N TRP A 13 32.18 -8.79 6.65
CA TRP A 13 31.87 -9.99 7.45
C TRP A 13 30.52 -9.84 8.14
N ASP A 14 29.90 -10.96 8.54
CA ASP A 14 28.65 -10.92 9.32
C ASP A 14 28.84 -10.12 10.61
N ARG A 15 27.94 -9.18 10.91
CA ARG A 15 28.11 -8.22 12.00
C ARG A 15 26.85 -8.10 12.84
N GLU A 16 27.05 -7.89 14.12
CA GLU A 16 26.01 -7.54 15.07
C GLU A 16 26.19 -6.09 15.54
N VAL A 17 25.09 -5.34 15.59
CA VAL A 17 25.04 -3.95 16.04
C VAL A 17 23.86 -3.75 16.96
N GLY A 18 23.99 -2.84 17.92
CA GLY A 18 22.89 -2.45 18.81
C GLY A 18 21.80 -1.66 18.07
N GLY A 19 22.20 -0.89 17.07
CA GLY A 19 21.33 -0.09 16.20
C GLY A 19 22.15 0.59 15.12
N ILE A 20 21.46 1.09 14.09
CA ILE A 20 22.04 1.80 12.95
C ILE A 20 21.48 3.22 12.94
N TRP A 21 22.33 4.20 12.67
CA TRP A 21 21.94 5.58 12.36
C TRP A 21 22.36 5.91 10.93
N MET A 22 21.43 6.46 10.15
CA MET A 22 21.63 6.87 8.76
C MET A 22 21.09 8.29 8.55
N ASP A 23 21.90 9.18 7.97
CA ASP A 23 21.60 10.59 7.78
C ASP A 23 22.04 11.13 6.39
N GLN A 24 21.39 12.21 5.93
CA GLN A 24 21.63 12.89 4.66
C GLN A 24 22.93 13.67 4.61
N GLU A 25 23.39 14.27 5.73
CA GLU A 25 24.70 14.97 5.75
C GLU A 25 25.82 14.10 5.17
N ASN A 26 25.60 12.79 5.19
CA ASN A 26 26.56 11.79 4.86
C ASN A 26 26.21 10.92 3.64
N ASP A 27 25.14 11.12 2.88
CA ASP A 27 24.78 10.26 1.72
C ASP A 27 24.80 8.75 2.06
N SER A 28 24.16 8.37 3.17
CA SER A 28 24.40 7.07 3.81
C SER A 28 23.88 5.88 2.99
N VAL A 29 24.81 5.00 2.58
CA VAL A 29 24.55 3.76 1.85
C VAL A 29 25.31 2.61 2.53
N LEU A 30 24.60 1.58 2.97
CA LEU A 30 25.20 0.37 3.52
C LEU A 30 24.93 -0.84 2.61
N GLY A 31 25.97 -1.30 1.91
CA GLY A 31 25.94 -2.52 1.12
C GLY A 31 26.43 -3.73 1.93
N LEU A 32 25.57 -4.71 2.15
CA LEU A 32 25.86 -5.90 2.95
C LEU A 32 26.70 -6.98 2.24
N GLN A 33 26.92 -6.89 0.92
CA GLN A 33 27.78 -7.80 0.14
C GLN A 33 27.54 -9.31 0.39
N GLY A 34 26.29 -9.73 0.49
CA GLY A 34 25.88 -11.10 0.75
C GLY A 34 26.00 -11.53 2.22
N LYS A 35 26.45 -10.65 3.11
CA LYS A 35 26.60 -10.90 4.55
C LYS A 35 25.29 -10.68 5.30
N THR A 36 25.27 -11.16 6.54
CA THR A 36 24.18 -10.95 7.50
C THR A 36 24.52 -9.81 8.46
N LEU A 37 23.61 -8.85 8.58
CA LEU A 37 23.62 -7.84 9.64
C LEU A 37 22.53 -8.16 10.66
N THR A 38 22.92 -8.35 11.92
CA THR A 38 22.01 -8.52 13.05
C THR A 38 21.87 -7.18 13.78
N VAL A 39 20.65 -6.66 13.87
CA VAL A 39 20.34 -5.37 14.52
C VAL A 39 19.62 -5.61 15.85
N GLY A 40 20.10 -5.04 16.94
CA GLY A 40 19.48 -5.11 18.26
C GLY A 40 18.32 -4.12 18.46
N ALA A 41 17.93 -3.94 19.73
CA ALA A 41 16.82 -3.08 20.15
C ALA A 41 16.88 -1.61 19.71
N GLY A 42 18.05 -1.09 19.34
CA GLY A 42 18.21 0.27 18.83
C GLY A 42 17.67 0.46 17.41
N GLY A 43 17.39 -0.63 16.67
CA GLY A 43 16.75 -0.58 15.36
C GLY A 43 17.56 0.17 14.29
N ILE A 44 16.86 0.69 13.30
CA ILE A 44 17.39 1.53 12.22
C ILE A 44 16.76 2.91 12.35
N ASN A 45 17.58 3.92 12.62
CA ASN A 45 17.16 5.30 12.75
C ASN A 45 17.51 6.02 11.44
N VAL A 46 16.47 6.54 10.79
CA VAL A 46 16.56 7.17 9.48
C VAL A 46 16.21 8.63 9.66
N SER A 47 17.17 9.54 9.49
CA SER A 47 16.93 10.98 9.51
C SER A 47 16.31 11.48 8.20
N TYR A 48 15.93 12.77 8.16
CA TYR A 48 15.57 13.46 6.91
C TYR A 48 16.61 13.18 5.84
N SER A 49 16.14 12.92 4.60
CA SER A 49 17.02 12.96 3.46
C SER A 49 16.30 13.34 2.17
N ASP A 50 16.82 14.34 1.45
CA ASP A 50 16.44 14.58 0.04
C ASP A 50 16.98 13.50 -0.90
N LYS A 51 17.97 12.74 -0.43
CA LYS A 51 18.53 11.59 -1.14
C LYS A 51 18.02 10.30 -0.54
N ARG A 52 17.94 9.26 -1.35
CA ARG A 52 17.49 7.95 -0.88
C ARG A 52 18.57 7.29 -0.01
N LEU A 53 18.31 7.12 1.29
CA LEU A 53 19.16 6.29 2.15
C LEU A 53 18.94 4.81 1.82
N TYR A 54 20.00 4.01 1.81
CA TYR A 54 19.94 2.66 1.25
C TYR A 54 20.66 1.62 2.09
N LEU A 55 19.97 0.51 2.41
CA LEU A 55 20.55 -0.69 3.01
C LEU A 55 20.22 -1.90 2.13
N GLY A 56 21.24 -2.58 1.60
CA GLY A 56 20.99 -3.58 0.57
C GLY A 56 22.03 -4.66 0.38
N ASN A 57 21.79 -5.51 -0.62
CA ASN A 57 22.74 -6.52 -1.10
C ASN A 57 23.17 -7.55 -0.04
N GLY A 58 22.25 -8.10 0.77
CA GLY A 58 22.58 -9.13 1.76
C GLY A 58 21.36 -9.54 2.57
N GLN A 59 21.57 -9.90 3.84
CA GLN A 59 20.52 -10.31 4.76
C GLN A 59 20.53 -9.44 6.01
N ILE A 60 19.35 -9.14 6.52
CA ILE A 60 19.18 -8.46 7.80
C ILE A 60 18.28 -9.29 8.72
N THR A 61 18.63 -9.33 10.00
CA THR A 61 17.88 -10.02 11.04
C THR A 61 17.99 -9.23 12.35
N SER A 62 17.35 -9.70 13.43
CA SER A 62 17.39 -9.03 14.72
C SER A 62 17.57 -10.00 15.87
N ASN A 63 18.29 -9.57 16.90
CA ASN A 63 18.30 -10.26 18.19
C ASN A 63 16.99 -10.05 18.98
N GLU A 64 16.16 -9.12 18.53
CA GLU A 64 14.83 -8.87 19.06
C GLU A 64 13.76 -9.59 18.23
N SER A 65 12.52 -9.55 18.69
CA SER A 65 11.37 -10.10 17.95
C SER A 65 11.05 -9.32 16.67
N ALA A 66 11.64 -8.14 16.44
CA ALA A 66 11.44 -7.34 15.24
C ALA A 66 12.60 -6.39 14.95
N ILE A 67 12.83 -6.12 13.67
CA ILE A 67 13.62 -4.96 13.24
C ILE A 67 12.72 -3.74 13.33
N VAL A 68 13.10 -2.77 14.16
CA VAL A 68 12.39 -1.48 14.25
C VAL A 68 13.06 -0.48 13.32
N ILE A 69 12.29 0.14 12.42
CA ILE A 69 12.71 1.27 11.61
C ILE A 69 12.01 2.51 12.17
N HIS A 70 12.81 3.41 12.72
CA HIS A 70 12.38 4.75 13.13
C HIS A 70 12.58 5.68 11.93
N ALA A 71 11.52 5.86 11.15
CA ALA A 71 11.50 6.80 10.04
C ALA A 71 11.32 8.22 10.58
N GLY A 72 12.39 9.00 10.51
CA GLY A 72 12.39 10.42 10.79
C GLY A 72 11.66 11.24 9.73
N THR A 73 11.50 12.51 10.03
CA THR A 73 10.69 13.48 9.30
C THR A 73 11.32 13.90 7.97
N TYR A 74 10.46 14.30 7.03
CA TYR A 74 10.78 15.01 5.77
C TYR A 74 11.07 14.18 4.50
N GLY A 75 10.33 13.11 4.20
CA GLY A 75 10.17 12.70 2.79
C GLY A 75 9.24 13.67 2.06
N THR A 76 9.67 14.39 1.00
CA THR A 76 8.76 15.18 0.14
C THR A 76 8.02 14.26 -0.82
N GLY A 77 7.06 13.50 -0.31
CA GLY A 77 6.14 12.75 -1.15
C GLY A 77 5.11 13.69 -1.79
N ASN A 78 5.52 14.49 -2.77
CA ASN A 78 4.57 15.16 -3.66
C ASN A 78 3.83 14.09 -4.46
N PHE A 79 2.69 13.63 -3.94
CA PHE A 79 1.60 13.26 -4.83
C PHE A 79 0.95 14.57 -5.28
N THR A 80 1.51 15.23 -6.29
CA THR A 80 0.61 16.00 -7.14
C THR A 80 -0.12 14.98 -8.02
N GLU A 81 -1.33 15.31 -8.44
CA GLU A 81 -2.12 14.54 -9.42
C GLU A 81 -1.36 14.31 -10.75
N GLU A 82 -0.15 14.88 -10.89
CA GLU A 82 0.66 15.02 -12.10
C GLU A 82 1.92 14.11 -12.12
N GLY A 83 2.01 13.09 -11.26
CA GLY A 83 3.02 12.02 -11.44
C GLY A 83 4.49 12.39 -11.12
N GLN A 84 4.74 13.35 -10.23
CA GLN A 84 6.10 13.67 -9.77
C GLN A 84 6.74 12.53 -8.93
N PRO A 85 8.08 12.41 -8.92
CA PRO A 85 8.78 11.29 -8.26
C PRO A 85 8.55 11.28 -6.74
N VAL A 86 8.20 10.11 -6.22
CA VAL A 86 8.12 9.85 -4.77
C VAL A 86 9.54 9.85 -4.21
N ASN A 87 9.87 10.81 -3.35
CA ASN A 87 11.14 10.78 -2.63
C ASN A 87 11.05 9.79 -1.45
N LEU A 88 11.73 8.65 -1.57
CA LEU A 88 11.76 7.60 -0.55
C LEU A 88 12.84 7.95 0.47
N SER A 89 12.48 8.12 1.76
CA SER A 89 13.46 8.47 2.79
C SER A 89 14.43 7.33 3.07
N PHE A 90 13.95 6.09 3.04
CA PHE A 90 14.80 4.90 3.20
C PHE A 90 14.37 3.75 2.32
N SER A 91 15.34 2.96 1.87
CA SER A 91 15.09 1.78 1.07
C SER A 91 15.93 0.60 1.48
N LEU A 92 15.22 -0.49 1.70
CA LEU A 92 15.74 -1.75 2.18
C LEU A 92 15.59 -2.80 1.09
N SER A 93 16.71 -3.12 0.43
CA SER A 93 16.74 -4.20 -0.57
C SER A 93 17.25 -5.52 -0.01
N ALA A 94 17.90 -5.48 1.17
CA ALA A 94 18.35 -6.68 1.87
C ALA A 94 17.16 -7.58 2.21
N VAL A 95 17.41 -8.89 2.23
CA VAL A 95 16.42 -9.89 2.63
C VAL A 95 16.29 -9.83 4.14
N ILE A 96 15.11 -9.49 4.64
CA ILE A 96 14.78 -9.65 6.05
C ILE A 96 14.50 -11.13 6.30
N LYS A 97 15.13 -11.71 7.32
CA LYS A 97 14.94 -13.11 7.73
C LYS A 97 14.76 -13.26 9.23
N ASP A 98 14.16 -14.39 9.62
CA ASP A 98 14.14 -14.84 11.00
C ASP A 98 15.56 -15.00 11.56
N HIS A 99 15.67 -14.81 12.87
CA HIS A 99 16.88 -15.12 13.60
C HIS A 99 16.92 -16.64 13.84
N LYS A 100 18.10 -17.18 14.14
CA LYS A 100 18.28 -18.64 14.28
C LYS A 100 17.31 -19.27 15.29
N ASP A 101 16.98 -18.53 16.34
CA ASP A 101 16.26 -19.05 17.51
C ASP A 101 14.82 -18.50 17.63
N HIS A 102 14.45 -17.51 16.82
CA HIS A 102 13.16 -16.84 16.94
C HIS A 102 12.71 -16.16 15.65
N LYS A 103 11.40 -15.94 15.57
CA LYS A 103 10.77 -15.19 14.49
C LYS A 103 11.11 -13.72 14.60
N VAL A 104 11.41 -13.10 13.46
CA VAL A 104 11.65 -11.65 13.36
C VAL A 104 10.50 -11.02 12.60
N GLY A 105 9.95 -9.94 13.15
CA GLY A 105 9.01 -9.06 12.46
C GLY A 105 9.67 -7.79 11.93
N LEU A 106 8.84 -6.89 11.42
CA LEU A 106 9.25 -5.56 10.99
C LEU A 106 8.32 -4.52 11.61
N ILE A 107 8.86 -3.49 12.23
CA ILE A 107 8.06 -2.39 12.77
C ILE A 107 8.52 -1.10 12.13
N LEU A 108 7.65 -0.45 11.36
CA LEU A 108 7.83 0.91 10.88
C LEU A 108 7.09 1.87 11.80
N THR A 109 7.83 2.78 12.41
CA THR A 109 7.31 3.83 13.27
C THR A 109 8.06 5.15 13.03
N GLY A 110 7.59 6.22 13.64
CA GLY A 110 8.12 7.57 13.45
C GLY A 110 7.06 8.60 13.82
N LYS A 111 7.49 9.73 14.37
CA LYS A 111 6.60 10.86 14.64
C LYS A 111 6.90 11.95 13.64
N HIS A 112 5.85 12.46 12.98
CA HIS A 112 5.96 13.53 12.00
C HIS A 112 5.15 14.73 12.49
N PRO A 113 5.76 15.92 12.69
CA PRO A 113 5.00 17.10 13.00
C PRO A 113 4.07 17.42 11.84
N ALA A 114 2.92 17.99 12.15
CA ALA A 114 2.06 18.55 11.11
C ALA A 114 2.74 19.84 10.61
N GLY A 115 3.59 19.73 9.59
CA GLY A 115 4.24 20.88 8.97
C GLY A 115 3.32 21.67 8.04
N GLU A 116 3.61 22.98 7.89
CA GLU A 116 2.88 23.94 7.04
C GLU A 116 2.74 23.53 5.57
N ARG A 117 3.54 22.57 5.10
CA ARG A 117 3.54 22.06 3.71
C ARG A 117 2.75 20.76 3.52
N GLY A 118 2.23 20.12 4.57
CA GLY A 118 1.36 18.94 4.47
C GLY A 118 2.00 17.67 3.88
N GLN A 119 3.34 17.59 3.84
CA GLN A 119 4.06 16.57 3.05
C GLN A 119 5.10 15.76 3.82
N GLU A 120 5.30 16.00 5.11
CA GLU A 120 6.31 15.29 5.90
C GLU A 120 5.85 13.86 6.21
N ARG A 121 6.45 12.88 5.52
CA ARG A 121 6.12 11.46 5.67
C ARG A 121 7.36 10.63 5.95
N GLY A 122 7.23 9.61 6.80
CA GLY A 122 8.22 8.57 6.99
C GLY A 122 8.04 7.48 5.93
N ILE A 123 8.73 7.61 4.80
CA ILE A 123 8.53 6.75 3.63
C ILE A 123 9.64 5.70 3.50
N VAL A 124 9.32 4.46 3.83
CA VAL A 124 10.24 3.31 3.70
C VAL A 124 9.81 2.42 2.54
N ALA A 125 10.76 1.98 1.71
CA ALA A 125 10.50 0.98 0.68
C ALA A 125 11.19 -0.35 0.97
N LEU A 126 10.45 -1.44 0.82
CA LEU A 126 10.99 -2.79 0.68
C LEU A 126 11.13 -3.09 -0.81
N GLU A 127 12.36 -3.26 -1.28
CA GLU A 127 12.65 -3.43 -2.70
C GLU A 127 13.67 -4.54 -2.97
N GLY A 128 14.12 -4.67 -4.22
CA GLY A 128 15.00 -5.75 -4.67
C GLY A 128 14.22 -6.89 -5.31
N ASP A 129 14.92 -7.94 -5.69
CA ASP A 129 14.42 -9.08 -6.49
C ASP A 129 14.31 -10.39 -5.68
N ARG A 130 14.56 -10.32 -4.37
CA ARG A 130 14.52 -11.47 -3.47
C ARG A 130 13.45 -11.31 -2.41
N SER A 131 12.66 -12.37 -2.21
CA SER A 131 11.64 -12.43 -1.18
C SER A 131 12.25 -12.30 0.21
N ASN A 132 11.55 -11.58 1.09
CA ASN A 132 11.80 -11.67 2.52
C ASN A 132 11.34 -13.04 3.04
N THR A 133 12.02 -13.57 4.04
CA THR A 133 11.76 -14.94 4.57
C THR A 133 11.43 -14.94 6.07
N TYR A 134 11.25 -13.77 6.67
CA TYR A 134 10.86 -13.67 8.06
C TYR A 134 9.39 -14.06 8.26
N THR A 135 9.05 -14.60 9.43
CA THR A 135 7.70 -15.10 9.71
C THR A 135 6.99 -14.34 10.82
N GLY A 136 7.66 -13.36 11.43
CA GLY A 136 7.03 -12.40 12.33
C GLY A 136 6.15 -11.39 11.61
N ASP A 137 5.35 -10.66 12.37
CA ASP A 137 4.41 -9.69 11.81
C ASP A 137 5.10 -8.41 11.34
N THR A 138 4.51 -7.76 10.34
CA THR A 138 4.83 -6.39 9.95
C THR A 138 3.84 -5.43 10.58
N VAL A 139 4.34 -4.40 11.24
CA VAL A 139 3.53 -3.31 11.81
C VAL A 139 3.96 -2.00 11.18
N VAL A 140 3.00 -1.27 10.64
CA VAL A 140 3.19 0.11 10.17
C VAL A 140 2.29 1.00 11.00
N ASP A 141 2.90 1.86 11.82
CA ASP A 141 2.19 2.64 12.82
C ASP A 141 2.59 4.11 12.78
N GLY A 142 1.61 4.99 12.96
CA GLY A 142 1.77 6.43 13.06
C GLY A 142 1.30 7.18 11.81
N VAL A 143 0.66 8.32 12.04
CA VAL A 143 0.17 9.19 10.97
C VAL A 143 1.36 9.60 10.10
N TYR A 144 1.18 9.53 8.78
CA TYR A 144 2.20 9.85 7.77
C TYR A 144 3.38 8.86 7.64
N ASN A 145 3.37 7.74 8.37
CA ASN A 145 4.25 6.62 8.03
C ASN A 145 3.69 5.84 6.84
N ALA A 146 4.54 5.56 5.86
CA ALA A 146 4.17 4.83 4.66
C ALA A 146 5.20 3.76 4.30
N LEU A 147 4.74 2.52 4.14
CA LEU A 147 5.55 1.41 3.65
C LEU A 147 5.24 1.14 2.17
N TYR A 148 6.26 1.13 1.33
CA TYR A 148 6.18 0.88 -0.10
C TYR A 148 6.71 -0.53 -0.40
N LEU A 149 5.88 -1.37 -1.01
CA LEU A 149 6.25 -2.74 -1.36
C LEU A 149 6.52 -2.82 -2.86
N SER A 150 7.80 -2.97 -3.23
CA SER A 150 8.29 -2.88 -4.62
C SER A 150 9.28 -4.00 -4.97
N LYS A 151 9.10 -5.18 -4.38
CA LYS A 151 9.88 -6.37 -4.71
C LYS A 151 9.59 -6.80 -6.16
N LYS A 152 10.64 -7.11 -6.92
CA LYS A 152 10.60 -7.49 -8.34
C LYS A 152 10.57 -9.00 -8.50
N SER A 153 10.33 -9.48 -9.72
CA SER A 153 10.46 -10.90 -10.08
C SER A 153 9.56 -11.81 -9.23
N GLU A 154 8.32 -11.37 -8.96
CA GLU A 154 7.35 -12.08 -8.12
C GLU A 154 7.81 -12.32 -6.67
N ALA A 155 8.83 -11.59 -6.22
CA ALA A 155 9.30 -11.70 -4.85
C ALA A 155 8.31 -11.08 -3.84
N THR A 156 8.17 -11.74 -2.70
CA THR A 156 7.27 -11.34 -1.62
C THR A 156 7.97 -10.38 -0.66
N ALA A 157 7.39 -9.21 -0.41
CA ALA A 157 7.90 -8.22 0.53
C ALA A 157 7.48 -8.52 1.98
N ILE A 158 6.27 -9.02 2.19
CA ILE A 158 5.72 -9.32 3.52
C ILE A 158 5.32 -10.79 3.57
N ALA A 159 6.01 -11.57 4.41
CA ALA A 159 5.75 -13.00 4.58
C ALA A 159 4.89 -13.32 5.82
N GLY A 160 4.86 -12.44 6.83
CA GLY A 160 3.97 -12.54 8.00
C GLY A 160 2.66 -11.76 7.83
N ASN A 161 1.88 -11.59 8.89
CA ASN A 161 0.70 -10.71 8.82
C ASN A 161 1.12 -9.24 8.74
N LEU A 162 0.22 -8.40 8.24
CA LEU A 162 0.43 -6.95 8.16
C LEU A 162 -0.59 -6.23 9.03
N TYR A 163 -0.10 -5.37 9.92
CA TYR A 163 -0.91 -4.46 10.72
C TYR A 163 -0.62 -3.02 10.32
N VAL A 164 -1.62 -2.31 9.84
CA VAL A 164 -1.54 -0.88 9.49
C VAL A 164 -2.40 -0.10 10.46
N LYS A 165 -1.81 0.86 11.17
CA LYS A 165 -2.43 1.50 12.34
C LYS A 165 -2.31 3.02 12.28
N ASN A 166 -3.26 3.69 12.93
CA ASN A 166 -3.17 5.10 13.32
C ASN A 166 -2.83 6.05 12.15
N GLY A 167 -3.55 5.92 11.03
CA GLY A 167 -3.37 6.79 9.86
C GLY A 167 -2.15 6.46 9.00
N ALA A 168 -1.41 5.38 9.29
CA ALA A 168 -0.36 4.88 8.43
C ALA A 168 -0.89 4.30 7.11
N ALA A 169 0.00 4.12 6.14
CA ALA A 169 -0.36 3.57 4.83
C ALA A 169 0.62 2.50 4.33
N VAL A 170 0.10 1.56 3.53
CA VAL A 170 0.92 0.61 2.76
C VAL A 170 0.58 0.72 1.28
N ASN A 171 1.62 0.84 0.46
CA ASN A 171 1.52 1.02 -0.99
C ASN A 171 2.08 -0.18 -1.73
N LEU A 172 1.25 -0.83 -2.53
CA LEU A 172 1.58 -1.97 -3.38
C LEU A 172 2.06 -1.45 -4.73
N LEU A 173 3.37 -1.36 -4.93
CA LEU A 173 3.94 -0.87 -6.19
C LEU A 173 3.93 -1.93 -7.29
N ARG A 174 3.84 -3.20 -6.89
CA ARG A 174 3.85 -4.38 -7.75
C ARG A 174 2.84 -5.40 -7.24
N SER A 175 2.61 -6.45 -8.01
CA SER A 175 1.80 -7.61 -7.62
C SER A 175 2.55 -8.52 -6.65
N ASN A 176 1.84 -9.41 -5.96
CA ASN A 176 2.38 -10.50 -5.13
C ASN A 176 3.35 -10.02 -4.03
N GLN A 177 3.04 -8.88 -3.41
CA GLN A 177 3.93 -8.25 -2.42
C GLN A 177 3.72 -8.75 -1.01
N ILE A 178 2.54 -9.26 -0.69
CA ILE A 178 2.14 -9.83 0.58
C ILE A 178 1.85 -11.31 0.33
N ALA A 179 2.28 -12.19 1.22
CA ALA A 179 2.03 -13.62 1.04
C ALA A 179 0.53 -13.93 1.05
N ASP A 180 0.09 -14.83 0.18
CA ASP A 180 -1.29 -15.32 0.09
C ASP A 180 -1.85 -15.81 1.43
N SER A 181 -1.00 -16.30 2.33
CA SER A 181 -1.40 -16.81 3.65
C SER A 181 -1.59 -15.72 4.71
N SER A 182 -1.18 -14.48 4.41
CA SER A 182 -1.18 -13.38 5.37
C SER A 182 -2.52 -12.71 5.51
N SER A 183 -2.82 -12.25 6.72
CA SER A 183 -3.93 -11.33 6.96
C SER A 183 -3.42 -9.89 7.06
N VAL A 184 -4.22 -8.96 6.54
CA VAL A 184 -4.00 -7.52 6.64
C VAL A 184 -5.03 -6.92 7.59
N PHE A 185 -4.55 -6.26 8.64
CA PHE A 185 -5.35 -5.61 9.68
C PHE A 185 -5.25 -4.10 9.52
N LEU A 186 -6.39 -3.43 9.32
CA LEU A 186 -6.47 -1.97 9.20
C LEU A 186 -7.22 -1.38 10.40
N THR A 187 -6.61 -0.43 11.10
CA THR A 187 -7.24 0.27 12.22
C THR A 187 -6.98 1.77 12.20
N SER A 188 -7.96 2.54 12.68
CA SER A 188 -7.79 3.95 13.03
C SER A 188 -7.28 4.83 11.87
N GLY A 189 -7.97 4.83 10.73
CA GLY A 189 -7.60 5.69 9.60
C GLY A 189 -6.53 5.10 8.67
N ALA A 190 -6.11 3.86 8.93
CA ALA A 190 -5.12 3.15 8.14
C ALA A 190 -5.52 2.96 6.67
N GLY A 191 -4.53 2.93 5.78
CA GLY A 191 -4.72 2.76 4.34
C GLY A 191 -3.93 1.59 3.75
N LEU A 192 -4.56 0.86 2.84
CA LEU A 192 -3.90 -0.03 1.88
C LEU A 192 -4.19 0.49 0.48
N MET A 193 -3.19 0.56 -0.38
CA MET A 193 -3.33 1.19 -1.70
C MET A 193 -2.53 0.47 -2.78
N PHE A 194 -3.11 0.31 -3.97
CA PHE A 194 -2.34 0.05 -5.18
C PHE A 194 -1.63 1.33 -5.64
N SER A 195 -0.35 1.24 -5.99
CA SER A 195 0.42 2.40 -6.42
C SER A 195 -0.16 3.05 -7.67
N SER A 196 -0.12 4.36 -7.75
CA SER A 196 -0.66 5.13 -8.86
C SER A 196 0.17 5.14 -10.14
N ILE A 197 1.30 4.43 -10.12
CA ILE A 197 2.08 4.16 -11.32
C ILE A 197 1.31 3.24 -12.27
N GLN A 198 1.62 3.36 -13.56
CA GLN A 198 1.03 2.54 -14.61
C GLN A 198 1.32 1.03 -14.43
N GLY A 199 0.43 0.23 -15.00
CA GLY A 199 0.50 -1.21 -15.12
C GLY A 199 -0.52 -1.95 -14.26
N GLU A 200 -0.89 -3.14 -14.72
CA GLU A 200 -1.82 -4.02 -14.02
C GLU A 200 -1.27 -4.47 -12.66
N ARG A 201 -2.15 -4.62 -11.67
CA ARG A 201 -1.78 -5.09 -10.33
C ARG A 201 -2.75 -6.15 -9.85
N ILE A 202 -2.20 -7.23 -9.33
CA ILE A 202 -2.97 -8.31 -8.72
C ILE A 202 -2.33 -8.62 -7.38
N GLU A 203 -3.11 -8.52 -6.31
CA GLU A 203 -2.66 -8.89 -4.98
C GLU A 203 -3.64 -9.91 -4.41
N LYS A 204 -3.11 -10.98 -3.83
CA LYS A 204 -3.90 -11.99 -3.14
C LYS A 204 -3.42 -12.09 -1.70
N ILE A 205 -4.38 -12.04 -0.78
CA ILE A 205 -4.13 -12.19 0.66
C ILE A 205 -5.23 -13.04 1.27
N ARG A 206 -4.95 -13.67 2.40
CA ARG A 206 -5.91 -14.52 3.09
C ARG A 206 -7.11 -13.70 3.54
N ALA A 207 -6.88 -12.61 4.26
CA ALA A 207 -7.98 -11.80 4.75
C ALA A 207 -7.63 -10.32 4.85
N LEU A 208 -8.62 -9.48 4.54
CA LEU A 208 -8.62 -8.07 4.90
C LEU A 208 -9.56 -7.86 6.09
N ILE A 209 -9.02 -7.33 7.19
CA ILE A 209 -9.72 -7.17 8.46
C ILE A 209 -9.67 -5.71 8.86
N VAL A 210 -10.83 -5.06 8.97
CA VAL A 210 -10.94 -3.69 9.47
C VAL A 210 -11.42 -3.72 10.91
N GLU A 211 -10.52 -3.39 11.83
CA GLU A 211 -10.75 -3.63 13.26
C GLU A 211 -11.51 -2.49 13.94
N LYS A 212 -11.22 -1.24 13.58
CA LYS A 212 -11.76 -0.05 14.24
C LYS A 212 -11.67 1.20 13.35
N GLY A 213 -12.70 2.05 13.44
CA GLY A 213 -12.75 3.34 12.77
C GLY A 213 -12.98 3.21 11.26
N VAL A 214 -12.66 4.27 10.52
CA VAL A 214 -12.77 4.27 9.05
C VAL A 214 -11.39 4.01 8.46
N SER A 215 -11.20 2.86 7.82
CA SER A 215 -9.98 2.52 7.10
C SER A 215 -10.22 2.59 5.59
N LYS A 216 -9.13 2.63 4.82
CA LYS A 216 -9.20 2.89 3.37
C LYS A 216 -8.57 1.75 2.58
N PHE A 217 -9.24 1.37 1.50
CA PHE A 217 -8.60 0.65 0.40
C PHE A 217 -8.67 1.51 -0.85
N ASP A 218 -7.53 1.75 -1.49
CA ASP A 218 -7.46 2.67 -2.63
C ASP A 218 -6.94 1.94 -3.87
N PHE A 219 -7.77 1.94 -4.92
CA PHE A 219 -7.40 1.37 -6.20
C PHE A 219 -6.38 2.20 -6.94
N GLY A 220 -6.12 3.45 -6.56
CA GLY A 220 -4.87 4.14 -6.89
C GLY A 220 -4.73 4.69 -8.30
N HIS A 221 -5.78 4.79 -9.13
CA HIS A 221 -5.62 5.31 -10.50
C HIS A 221 -5.23 6.80 -10.56
N LEU A 222 -4.46 7.16 -11.58
CA LEU A 222 -4.34 8.53 -12.12
C LEU A 222 -5.15 8.65 -13.41
N GLU A 223 -5.51 9.87 -13.83
CA GLU A 223 -6.29 10.10 -15.05
C GLU A 223 -5.68 9.44 -16.30
N GLU A 224 -4.35 9.36 -16.39
CA GLU A 224 -3.63 8.78 -17.53
C GLU A 224 -3.63 7.24 -17.58
N SER A 225 -3.98 6.58 -16.48
CA SER A 225 -3.95 5.11 -16.37
C SER A 225 -5.23 4.46 -16.88
N ILE A 226 -5.73 4.82 -18.07
CA ILE A 226 -7.11 4.49 -18.50
C ILE A 226 -7.35 2.97 -18.71
N ASN A 227 -6.30 2.18 -18.92
CA ASN A 227 -6.43 0.74 -19.28
C ASN A 227 -5.91 -0.25 -18.22
N ASP A 228 -5.33 0.19 -17.11
CA ASP A 228 -4.64 -0.69 -16.16
C ASP A 228 -5.61 -1.40 -15.19
N LYS A 229 -5.70 -2.72 -15.22
CA LYS A 229 -6.59 -3.44 -14.28
C LYS A 229 -5.95 -3.63 -12.91
N ARG A 230 -6.74 -3.50 -11.85
CA ARG A 230 -6.27 -3.70 -10.48
C ARG A 230 -7.21 -4.62 -9.72
N THR A 231 -6.65 -5.66 -9.15
CA THR A 231 -7.42 -6.74 -8.54
C THR A 231 -6.87 -7.07 -7.16
N LEU A 232 -7.71 -6.95 -6.13
CA LEU A 232 -7.45 -7.50 -4.80
C LEU A 232 -8.29 -8.76 -4.61
N ILE A 233 -7.65 -9.88 -4.27
CA ILE A 233 -8.27 -11.18 -4.08
C ILE A 233 -8.16 -11.58 -2.61
N LEU A 234 -9.31 -11.91 -2.00
CA LEU A 234 -9.43 -12.22 -0.58
C LEU A 234 -10.07 -13.58 -0.37
N ASP A 235 -9.54 -14.40 0.55
CA ASP A 235 -10.31 -15.54 1.07
C ASP A 235 -11.44 -15.07 1.99
N ASP A 236 -11.21 -14.00 2.74
CA ASP A 236 -12.18 -13.46 3.68
C ASP A 236 -12.09 -11.93 3.80
N LEU A 237 -13.26 -11.29 3.95
CA LEU A 237 -13.37 -9.85 4.20
C LEU A 237 -14.18 -9.66 5.49
N SER A 238 -13.54 -9.12 6.52
CA SER A 238 -14.16 -8.90 7.82
C SER A 238 -14.04 -7.43 8.24
N ILE A 239 -15.17 -6.84 8.66
CA ILE A 239 -15.22 -5.46 9.15
C ILE A 239 -15.96 -5.48 10.48
N ASN A 240 -15.24 -5.14 11.55
CA ASN A 240 -15.79 -5.17 12.91
C ASN A 240 -16.96 -4.20 13.09
N ASN A 241 -17.78 -4.45 14.10
CA ASN A 241 -18.87 -3.55 14.47
C ASN A 241 -18.33 -2.17 14.85
N GLY A 242 -18.92 -1.12 14.26
CA GLY A 242 -18.46 0.27 14.43
C GLY A 242 -17.25 0.65 13.57
N ALA A 243 -16.75 -0.26 12.73
CA ALA A 243 -15.72 0.02 11.73
C ALA A 243 -16.34 0.15 10.32
N LEU A 244 -15.63 0.83 9.42
CA LEU A 244 -16.01 1.01 8.02
C LEU A 244 -14.78 0.86 7.11
N LEU A 245 -15.01 0.27 5.94
CA LEU A 245 -14.04 0.26 4.84
C LEU A 245 -14.49 1.23 3.75
N ARG A 246 -13.69 2.28 3.52
CA ARG A 246 -13.87 3.20 2.41
C ARG A 246 -13.01 2.77 1.23
N ILE A 247 -13.66 2.39 0.13
CA ILE A 247 -13.02 2.08 -1.14
C ILE A 247 -12.91 3.36 -1.96
N MET A 248 -11.70 3.65 -2.42
CA MET A 248 -11.37 4.87 -3.15
C MET A 248 -10.90 4.54 -4.56
N ARG A 249 -11.20 5.45 -5.51
CA ARG A 249 -10.75 5.41 -6.91
C ARG A 249 -11.02 4.08 -7.63
N TRP A 250 -12.04 3.34 -7.21
CA TRP A 250 -12.50 2.14 -7.90
C TRP A 250 -13.22 2.52 -9.20
N GLN A 251 -12.93 1.78 -10.27
CA GLN A 251 -13.52 2.00 -11.59
C GLN A 251 -14.22 0.74 -12.10
N GLU A 252 -15.50 0.90 -12.45
CA GLU A 252 -16.36 -0.17 -12.97
C GLU A 252 -15.76 -0.85 -14.21
N GLY A 253 -15.84 -2.17 -14.26
CA GLY A 253 -15.43 -2.98 -15.41
C GLY A 253 -13.93 -3.22 -15.56
N ARG A 254 -13.08 -2.61 -14.71
CA ARG A 254 -11.62 -2.82 -14.72
C ARG A 254 -11.02 -3.18 -13.37
N ASP A 255 -11.61 -2.70 -12.29
CA ASP A 255 -11.12 -2.92 -10.94
C ASP A 255 -11.94 -3.98 -10.24
N HIS A 256 -11.26 -4.86 -9.54
CA HIS A 256 -11.91 -6.01 -8.90
C HIS A 256 -11.50 -6.12 -7.43
N LEU A 257 -12.50 -6.10 -6.55
CA LEU A 257 -12.37 -6.58 -5.19
C LEU A 257 -13.06 -7.94 -5.10
N LEU A 258 -12.27 -9.00 -5.19
CA LEU A 258 -12.75 -10.37 -5.23
C LEU A 258 -12.71 -10.98 -3.83
N VAL A 259 -13.79 -11.63 -3.43
CA VAL A 259 -13.90 -12.33 -2.14
C VAL A 259 -14.42 -13.74 -2.39
N ARG A 260 -13.80 -14.76 -1.78
CA ARG A 260 -14.26 -16.14 -1.94
C ARG A 260 -15.72 -16.31 -1.52
N LYS A 261 -16.42 -17.17 -2.25
CA LYS A 261 -17.86 -17.43 -2.04
C LYS A 261 -18.16 -18.08 -0.69
N ASP A 262 -17.18 -18.73 -0.07
CA ASP A 262 -17.29 -19.34 1.27
C ASP A 262 -16.76 -18.44 2.41
N SER A 263 -16.50 -17.16 2.13
CA SER A 263 -16.18 -16.17 3.17
C SER A 263 -17.30 -16.14 4.23
N LYS A 264 -16.90 -16.27 5.50
CA LYS A 264 -17.83 -16.32 6.64
C LYS A 264 -18.36 -14.94 7.03
N HIS A 265 -17.64 -13.87 6.67
CA HIS A 265 -17.91 -12.52 7.14
C HIS A 265 -18.43 -11.57 6.05
N LEU A 266 -18.36 -11.97 4.77
CA LEU A 266 -18.69 -11.10 3.63
C LEU A 266 -20.09 -10.48 3.72
N ALA A 267 -21.12 -11.25 4.07
CA ALA A 267 -22.50 -10.77 4.14
C ALA A 267 -22.69 -9.62 5.16
N ASP A 268 -21.93 -9.65 6.26
CA ASP A 268 -21.92 -8.59 7.26
C ASP A 268 -21.00 -7.43 6.85
N ALA A 269 -19.82 -7.75 6.30
CA ALA A 269 -18.86 -6.76 5.82
C ALA A 269 -19.45 -5.83 4.74
N LEU A 270 -20.24 -6.35 3.80
CA LEU A 270 -20.86 -5.56 2.71
C LEU A 270 -21.66 -4.35 3.22
N LYS A 271 -22.27 -4.45 4.40
CA LYS A 271 -23.07 -3.38 5.01
C LYS A 271 -22.20 -2.23 5.55
N LYS A 272 -20.88 -2.43 5.59
CA LYS A 272 -19.88 -1.55 6.21
C LYS A 272 -18.86 -1.05 5.20
N ILE A 273 -19.14 -1.24 3.91
CA ILE A 273 -18.32 -0.73 2.81
C ILE A 273 -18.98 0.52 2.23
N THR A 274 -18.16 1.48 1.83
CA THR A 274 -18.57 2.61 0.99
C THR A 274 -17.60 2.74 -0.18
N ILE A 275 -18.10 2.98 -1.39
CA ILE A 275 -17.26 3.29 -2.55
C ILE A 275 -17.43 4.77 -2.92
N ASP A 276 -16.33 5.51 -2.99
CA ASP A 276 -16.34 6.94 -3.27
C ASP A 276 -16.85 7.27 -4.68
N GLY A 277 -17.81 8.19 -4.77
CA GLY A 277 -18.42 8.60 -6.04
C GLY A 277 -19.56 7.68 -6.52
N TRP A 278 -19.94 6.69 -5.72
CA TRP A 278 -21.00 5.73 -6.02
C TRP A 278 -22.13 5.81 -5.00
N ALA A 279 -23.31 5.30 -5.37
CA ALA A 279 -24.49 5.38 -4.52
C ALA A 279 -24.26 4.67 -3.17
N LYS A 280 -24.33 5.45 -2.09
CA LYS A 280 -24.26 4.93 -0.71
C LYS A 280 -25.42 3.96 -0.53
N ASN A 281 -25.13 2.68 -0.26
CA ASN A 281 -26.08 1.56 -0.12
C ASN A 281 -26.49 0.81 -1.40
N GLN A 282 -25.78 0.99 -2.51
CA GLN A 282 -25.97 0.15 -3.70
C GLN A 282 -24.73 -0.69 -4.02
N ILE A 283 -24.09 -1.22 -2.98
CA ILE A 283 -23.02 -2.20 -3.10
C ILE A 283 -23.65 -3.59 -3.17
N TYR A 284 -23.24 -4.40 -4.13
CA TYR A 284 -23.78 -5.74 -4.35
C TYR A 284 -22.68 -6.72 -4.75
N LEU A 285 -23.00 -8.01 -4.67
CA LEU A 285 -22.14 -9.08 -5.16
C LEU A 285 -22.53 -9.44 -6.59
N LYS A 286 -21.53 -9.49 -7.47
CA LYS A 286 -21.64 -10.01 -8.82
C LYS A 286 -20.86 -11.31 -8.93
N ASP A 287 -21.43 -12.32 -9.58
CA ASP A 287 -20.71 -13.55 -9.89
C ASP A 287 -19.49 -13.22 -10.76
N TYR A 288 -18.30 -13.57 -10.29
CA TYR A 288 -17.06 -13.38 -11.04
C TYR A 288 -16.65 -14.70 -11.71
N ASP A 289 -16.48 -15.75 -10.90
CA ASP A 289 -16.22 -17.10 -11.36
C ASP A 289 -16.78 -18.15 -10.37
N LYS A 290 -16.38 -19.41 -10.51
CA LYS A 290 -16.86 -20.50 -9.64
C LYS A 290 -16.47 -20.33 -8.16
N ASP A 291 -15.38 -19.63 -7.85
CA ASP A 291 -14.80 -19.55 -6.52
C ASP A 291 -15.00 -18.16 -5.85
N TYR A 292 -15.20 -17.10 -6.63
CA TYR A 292 -15.21 -15.71 -6.15
C TYR A 292 -16.47 -14.92 -6.52
N TRP A 293 -16.86 -14.05 -5.60
CA TRP A 293 -17.72 -12.90 -5.85
C TRP A 293 -16.86 -11.67 -6.16
N SER A 294 -17.35 -10.78 -7.03
CA SER A 294 -16.86 -9.41 -7.16
C SER A 294 -17.75 -8.47 -6.35
N ILE A 295 -17.15 -7.59 -5.54
CA ILE A 295 -17.85 -6.49 -4.88
C ILE A 295 -17.97 -5.32 -5.87
N GLU A 296 -19.20 -4.98 -6.23
CA GLU A 296 -19.54 -3.95 -7.22
C GLU A 296 -20.40 -2.86 -6.57
N ALA A 297 -20.52 -1.70 -7.23
CA ALA A 297 -21.46 -0.66 -6.84
C ALA A 297 -22.25 -0.12 -8.04
N ALA A 298 -23.50 0.28 -7.81
CA ALA A 298 -24.30 0.96 -8.82
C ALA A 298 -24.05 2.49 -8.81
N PRO A 299 -24.06 3.16 -9.98
CA PRO A 299 -23.84 4.60 -10.06
C PRO A 299 -24.89 5.39 -9.29
N GLU A 300 -24.56 6.62 -8.89
CA GLU A 300 -25.57 7.52 -8.35
C GLU A 300 -26.71 7.76 -9.37
N PRO A 301 -27.99 7.77 -8.95
CA PRO A 301 -29.12 8.01 -9.86
C PRO A 301 -29.01 9.31 -10.68
N THR A 302 -28.38 10.33 -10.11
CA THR A 302 -28.08 11.62 -10.76
C THR A 302 -27.09 11.47 -11.92
N THR A 303 -26.15 10.52 -11.84
CA THR A 303 -25.21 10.19 -12.91
C THR A 303 -25.95 9.64 -14.13
N TYR A 304 -26.92 8.75 -13.93
CA TYR A 304 -27.81 8.29 -15.00
C TYR A 304 -28.68 9.42 -15.56
N GLY A 305 -29.23 10.28 -14.69
CA GLY A 305 -30.01 11.45 -15.10
C GLY A 305 -29.22 12.42 -15.99
N ALA A 306 -27.96 12.69 -15.64
CA ALA A 306 -27.08 13.56 -16.41
C ALA A 306 -26.70 12.95 -17.78
N LEU A 307 -26.36 11.66 -17.81
CA LEU A 307 -26.02 10.96 -19.06
C LEU A 307 -27.22 10.91 -20.02
N LEU A 308 -28.41 10.58 -19.51
CA LEU A 308 -29.65 10.59 -20.28
C LEU A 308 -30.03 12.00 -20.75
N GLY A 309 -29.85 13.00 -19.89
CA GLY A 309 -30.08 14.41 -20.23
C GLY A 309 -29.17 14.90 -21.37
N ALA A 310 -27.88 14.56 -21.31
CA ALA A 310 -26.91 14.91 -22.35
C ALA A 310 -27.24 14.22 -23.70
N MET A 311 -27.61 12.94 -23.68
CA MET A 311 -28.06 12.24 -24.89
C MET A 311 -29.35 12.86 -25.46
N GLY A 312 -30.30 13.23 -24.61
CA GLY A 312 -31.53 13.91 -25.03
C GLY A 312 -31.27 15.24 -25.72
N LEU A 313 -30.35 16.06 -25.19
CA LEU A 313 -29.92 17.31 -25.81
C LEU A 313 -29.22 17.08 -27.15
N GLY A 314 -28.34 16.08 -27.24
CA GLY A 314 -27.67 15.70 -28.48
C GLY A 314 -28.64 15.30 -29.60
N VAL A 315 -29.64 14.47 -29.27
CA VAL A 315 -30.71 14.05 -30.20
C VAL A 315 -31.56 15.26 -30.63
N PHE A 316 -31.89 16.17 -29.71
CA PHE A 316 -32.66 17.37 -30.02
C PHE A 316 -31.92 18.29 -31.02
N VAL A 317 -30.61 18.52 -30.82
CA VAL A 317 -29.78 19.32 -31.71
C VAL A 317 -29.66 18.67 -33.10
N LEU A 318 -29.47 17.35 -33.15
CA LEU A 318 -29.46 16.57 -34.40
C LEU A 318 -30.78 16.69 -35.17
N ARG A 319 -31.93 16.56 -34.48
CA ARG A 319 -33.26 16.74 -35.08
C ARG A 319 -33.44 18.14 -35.65
N ARG A 320 -33.00 19.19 -34.94
CA ARG A 320 -33.06 20.57 -35.44
C ARG A 320 -32.22 20.76 -36.71
N ARG A 321 -31.01 20.19 -36.75
CA ARG A 321 -30.12 20.27 -37.94
C ARG A 321 -30.68 19.54 -39.16
N LEU A 322 -31.30 18.37 -38.96
CA LEU A 322 -31.94 17.61 -40.03
C LEU A 322 -33.19 18.32 -40.55
N ALA A 323 -34.02 18.90 -39.68
CA ALA A 323 -35.18 19.70 -40.07
C ALA A 323 -34.81 20.99 -40.84
N SER A 324 -33.65 21.59 -40.54
CA SER A 324 -33.12 22.74 -41.30
C SER A 324 -32.49 22.37 -42.65
N ARG A 325 -32.09 21.10 -42.84
CA ARG A 325 -31.50 20.61 -44.11
C ARG A 325 -32.55 20.11 -45.11
N GLY A 326 -33.75 19.72 -44.65
CA GLY A 326 -34.89 19.36 -45.51
C GLY A 326 -35.70 20.54 -46.07
N LYS A 327 -35.23 21.78 -45.88
CA LYS A 327 -35.84 23.03 -46.40
C LYS A 327 -34.94 23.78 -47.39
N ARG A 328 -34.12 23.05 -48.16
CA ARG A 328 -33.40 23.60 -49.33
C ARG A 328 -33.87 22.90 -50.59
#